data_AF-A0A6P2PXX5-F1
#
_entry.id   AF-A0A6P2PXX5-F1
#
_cell.length_a   1.000
_cell.length_b   1.000
_cell.length_c   1.000
_cell.angle_alpha   90.00
_cell.angle_beta   90.00
_cell.angle_gamma   90.00
#
_symmetry.space_group_name_H-M   'P 1'
#
loop_
_entity.id
_entity.type
_entity.pdbx_description
1 polymer ?
#
loop_
_entity_poly.entity_id
_entity_poly.type
_entity_poly.pdbx_seq_one_letter_code
_entity_poly.pdbx_strand_id
1 'polypeptide(L)'
;MWHFPIAIPSSLGPWAVFASVLITQLGVPVPAVPMLILGGTMAAMGQASWVSMFAAAIGATMLADSLWFFMGRTRGRRLLNGLVRFSLSLDTTLRFARNVFERYGAPLLVLSKFLPGLGLVSAPLLGTTAIGVGVFLFWDLAGASLWAAFWLIGGAAIHDQIVQFVLWVRASGGTILDAFLAIFITFLLYRWVRRVQFRRYLAQVRISPPQLVEMMTSDEPPLIFDARPKAIREREPYRIAGAVPVDLDSPDLLDPELLKRPIVVYCVCPNEATAKRLIAKMQRKKMIHNIRALKGGLDAWEKHGFPVEPLPADLDASRYFVRPEHGALEGEYTVRATLSK
;
A
#
# COMPACT_ATOMS: atom_id res chain seq x y z
N MET A 1 39.86 -2.43 25.50
CA MET A 1 38.66 -1.59 25.75
C MET A 1 38.41 -0.80 24.47
N TRP A 2 37.51 -1.28 23.60
CA TRP A 2 37.23 -0.62 22.33
C TRP A 2 36.21 0.50 22.59
N HIS A 3 36.69 1.72 22.80
CA HIS A 3 35.82 2.89 22.83
C HIS A 3 35.49 3.25 21.39
N PHE A 4 34.37 2.75 20.86
CA PHE A 4 33.82 3.32 19.63
C PHE A 4 33.54 4.80 19.90
N PRO A 5 34.17 5.75 19.19
CA PRO A 5 33.85 7.16 19.33
C PRO A 5 32.48 7.39 18.67
N ILE A 6 31.41 7.20 19.44
CA ILE A 6 30.02 7.40 18.97
C ILE A 6 29.66 8.91 18.93
N ALA A 7 30.58 9.79 19.34
CA ALA A 7 30.51 11.17 18.90
C ALA A 7 30.84 11.17 17.40
N ILE A 8 29.81 11.12 16.54
CA ILE A 8 29.98 11.50 15.14
C ILE A 8 30.69 12.86 15.20
N PRO A 9 31.92 12.99 14.67
CA PRO A 9 32.61 14.27 14.61
C PRO A 9 31.63 15.31 14.10
N SER A 10 31.60 16.50 14.71
CA SER A 10 30.67 17.57 14.32
C SER A 10 30.72 17.85 12.80
N SER A 11 31.88 17.61 12.17
CA SER A 11 32.10 17.67 10.73
C SER A 11 31.45 16.54 9.92
N LEU A 12 31.31 15.34 10.49
CA LEU A 12 30.68 14.16 9.86
C LEU A 12 29.16 14.11 10.08
N GLY A 13 28.61 14.87 11.02
CA GLY A 13 27.18 14.92 11.31
C GLY A 13 26.32 15.21 10.07
N PRO A 14 26.58 16.31 9.32
CA PRO A 14 25.84 16.63 8.11
C PRO A 14 25.96 15.57 7.02
N TRP A 15 27.14 14.95 6.87
CA TRP A 15 27.37 13.88 5.89
C TRP A 15 26.62 12.59 6.25
N ALA A 16 26.54 12.26 7.54
CA ALA A 16 25.76 11.12 8.03
C ALA A 16 24.26 11.33 7.78
N VAL A 17 23.75 12.55 8.01
CA VAL A 17 22.37 12.92 7.67
C VAL A 17 22.16 12.84 6.16
N PHE A 18 23.04 13.44 5.36
CA PHE A 18 22.96 13.41 3.90
C PHE A 18 22.90 11.98 3.37
N ALA A 19 23.84 11.11 3.77
CA ALA A 19 23.92 9.74 3.30
C ALA A 19 22.69 8.93 3.73
N SER A 20 22.25 9.05 4.99
CA SER A 20 21.08 8.33 5.49
C SER A 20 19.80 8.74 4.75
N VAL A 21 19.57 10.05 4.59
CA VAL A 21 18.41 10.57 3.86
C VAL A 21 18.47 10.13 2.40
N LEU A 22 19.63 10.24 1.75
CA LEU A 22 19.80 9.84 0.35
C LEU A 22 19.47 8.36 0.13
N ILE A 23 20.08 7.48 0.94
CA ILE A 23 19.88 6.03 0.86
C ILE A 23 18.40 5.67 1.08
N THR A 24 17.76 6.33 2.06
CA THR A 24 16.34 6.12 2.37
C THR A 24 15.43 6.56 1.21
N GLN A 25 15.69 7.75 0.64
CA GLN A 25 14.91 8.28 -0.48
C GLN A 25 15.13 7.47 -1.77
N LEU A 26 16.28 6.82 -1.93
CA LEU A 26 16.53 5.84 -2.99
C LEU A 26 15.80 4.50 -2.79
N GLY A 27 15.04 4.34 -1.71
CA GLY A 27 14.19 3.17 -1.47
C GLY A 27 14.83 2.05 -0.65
N VAL A 28 16.05 2.25 -0.14
CA VAL A 28 16.66 1.32 0.82
C VAL A 28 16.02 1.56 2.20
N PRO A 29 15.65 0.51 2.95
CA PRO A 29 14.98 0.65 4.25
C PRO A 29 15.95 1.05 5.37
N VAL A 30 16.63 2.17 5.20
CA VAL A 30 17.41 2.86 6.25
C VAL A 30 16.50 3.88 6.93
N PRO A 31 16.60 4.07 8.26
CA PRO A 31 15.75 5.02 8.95
C PRO A 31 16.33 6.45 8.86
N ALA A 32 15.89 7.24 7.88
CA ALA A 32 16.25 8.67 7.76
C ALA A 32 15.72 9.54 8.91
N VAL A 33 14.48 9.30 9.36
CA VAL A 33 13.81 10.13 10.37
C VAL A 33 14.60 10.21 11.68
N PRO A 34 15.09 9.09 12.26
CA PRO A 34 15.92 9.18 13.44
C PRO A 34 17.24 9.91 13.25
N MET A 35 17.86 9.82 12.06
CA MET A 35 19.08 10.58 11.77
C MET A 35 18.80 12.09 11.74
N LEU A 36 17.64 12.51 11.24
CA LEU A 36 17.23 13.91 11.29
C LEU A 36 16.91 14.37 12.71
N ILE A 37 16.24 13.53 13.50
CA ILE A 37 15.97 13.82 14.91
C ILE A 37 17.30 14.01 15.66
N LEU A 38 18.26 13.09 15.49
CA LEU A 38 19.60 13.20 16.08
C LEU A 38 20.34 14.45 15.59
N GLY A 39 20.29 14.75 14.28
CA GLY A 39 20.86 15.96 13.71
C GLY A 39 20.27 17.24 14.32
N GLY A 40 18.97 17.26 14.58
CA GLY A 40 18.26 18.34 15.25
C GLY A 40 18.68 18.50 16.71
N THR A 41 18.78 17.39 17.44
CA THR A 41 19.32 17.37 18.82
C THR A 41 20.75 17.89 18.87
N MET A 42 21.64 17.44 17.96
CA MET A 42 23.02 17.94 17.87
C MET A 42 23.09 19.43 17.56
N ALA A 43 22.21 19.92 16.69
CA ALA A 43 22.13 21.34 16.35
C ALA A 43 21.62 22.18 17.53
N ALA A 44 20.66 21.67 18.31
CA ALA A 44 20.17 22.30 19.54
C ALA A 44 21.24 22.38 20.64
N MET A 45 22.07 21.33 20.77
CA MET A 45 23.20 21.28 21.71
C MET A 45 24.41 22.12 21.26
N GLY A 46 24.34 22.82 20.13
CA GLY A 46 25.45 23.61 19.57
C GLY A 46 26.60 22.78 19.01
N GLN A 47 26.44 21.46 18.86
CA GLN A 47 27.46 20.55 18.35
C GLN A 47 27.53 20.51 16.82
N ALA A 48 26.48 20.97 16.13
CA ALA A 48 26.41 21.04 14.68
C ALA A 48 25.66 22.31 14.22
N SER A 49 25.94 22.77 13.00
CA SER A 49 25.23 23.91 12.42
C SER A 49 23.86 23.47 11.89
N TRP A 50 22.80 24.17 12.33
CA TRP A 50 21.43 24.02 11.83
C TRP A 50 21.36 24.09 10.30
N VAL A 51 22.07 25.07 9.72
CA VAL A 51 22.09 25.29 8.28
C VAL A 51 22.70 24.09 7.55
N SER A 52 23.79 23.54 8.08
CA SER A 52 24.46 22.39 7.47
C SER A 52 23.59 21.12 7.50
N MET A 53 22.89 20.86 8.61
CA MET A 53 21.99 19.71 8.74
C MET A 53 20.77 19.84 7.84
N PHE A 54 20.20 21.03 7.76
CA PHE A 54 19.06 21.32 6.90
C PHE A 54 19.42 21.23 5.42
N ALA A 55 20.54 21.84 5.02
CA ALA A 55 21.03 21.77 3.64
C ALA A 55 21.40 20.34 3.23
N ALA A 56 22.00 19.56 4.12
CA ALA A 56 22.30 18.15 3.88
C ALA A 56 21.01 17.33 3.63
N ALA A 57 19.98 17.52 4.46
CA ALA A 57 18.71 16.82 4.33
C ALA A 57 17.99 17.18 3.02
N ILE A 58 17.90 18.48 2.68
CA ILE A 58 17.27 18.95 1.45
C ILE A 58 18.05 18.46 0.23
N GLY A 59 19.38 18.63 0.22
CA GLY A 59 20.23 18.23 -0.91
C GLY A 59 20.14 16.75 -1.22
N ALA A 60 20.17 15.90 -0.18
CA ALA A 60 19.98 14.46 -0.33
C ALA A 60 18.61 14.11 -0.90
N THR A 61 17.57 14.76 -0.41
CA THR A 61 16.19 14.55 -0.84
C THR A 61 15.99 14.95 -2.30
N MET A 62 16.40 16.16 -2.67
CA MET A 62 16.28 16.65 -4.04
C MET A 62 17.08 15.81 -5.03
N LEU A 63 18.26 15.33 -4.64
CA LEU A 63 19.10 14.48 -5.50
C LEU A 63 18.41 13.15 -5.79
N ALA A 64 17.88 12.48 -4.76
CA ALA A 64 17.13 11.23 -4.93
C ALA A 64 15.84 11.44 -5.76
N ASP A 65 15.04 12.45 -5.41
CA ASP A 65 13.74 12.66 -6.03
C ASP A 65 13.89 13.14 -7.48
N SER A 66 14.92 13.93 -7.79
CA SER A 66 15.29 14.26 -9.16
C SER A 66 15.68 13.01 -9.96
N LEU A 67 16.52 12.13 -9.39
CA LEU A 67 16.89 10.89 -10.05
C LEU A 67 15.66 10.05 -10.39
N TRP A 68 14.74 9.91 -9.43
CA TRP A 68 13.47 9.21 -9.64
C TRP A 68 12.58 9.88 -10.67
N PHE A 69 12.46 11.20 -10.66
CA PHE A 69 11.68 11.96 -11.61
C PHE A 69 12.20 11.81 -13.04
N PHE A 70 13.52 11.91 -13.25
CA PHE A 70 14.14 11.71 -14.57
C PHE A 70 14.07 10.25 -15.02
N MET A 71 14.23 9.28 -14.10
CA MET A 71 14.00 7.87 -14.41
C MET A 71 12.54 7.60 -14.79
N GLY A 72 11.59 8.23 -14.11
CA GLY A 72 10.16 8.18 -14.45
C GLY A 72 9.89 8.77 -15.84
N ARG A 73 10.54 9.89 -16.19
CA ARG A 73 10.36 10.56 -17.48
C ARG A 73 10.94 9.78 -18.65
N THR A 74 12.08 9.13 -18.48
CA THR A 74 12.77 8.39 -19.54
C THR A 74 12.30 6.94 -19.67
N ARG A 75 12.04 6.24 -18.55
CA ARG A 75 11.68 4.81 -18.53
C ARG A 75 10.20 4.54 -18.23
N GLY A 76 9.44 5.58 -17.87
CA GLY A 76 7.98 5.59 -17.84
C GLY A 76 7.34 4.36 -17.20
N ARG A 77 6.43 3.73 -17.96
CA ARG A 77 5.64 2.57 -17.54
C ARG A 77 6.49 1.34 -17.20
N ARG A 78 7.70 1.18 -17.76
CA ARG A 78 8.57 0.00 -17.50
C ARG A 78 9.11 -0.01 -16.07
N LEU A 79 9.50 1.15 -15.54
CA LEU A 79 10.00 1.28 -14.17
C LEU A 79 8.88 1.07 -13.14
N LEU A 80 7.71 1.67 -13.39
CA LEU A 80 6.53 1.47 -12.56
C LEU A 80 6.08 0.00 -12.56
N ASN A 81 6.07 -0.67 -13.72
CA ASN A 81 5.73 -2.09 -13.81
C ASN A 81 6.75 -2.98 -13.09
N GLY A 82 8.05 -2.63 -13.11
CA GLY A 82 9.09 -3.33 -12.34
C GLY A 82 8.89 -3.21 -10.82
N LEU A 83 8.59 -2.00 -10.34
CA LEU A 83 8.28 -1.74 -8.93
C LEU A 83 6.99 -2.43 -8.46
N VAL A 84 5.95 -2.45 -9.31
CA VAL A 84 4.69 -3.18 -9.06
C VAL A 84 4.93 -4.68 -9.01
N ARG A 85 5.78 -5.23 -9.89
CA ARG A 85 6.11 -6.67 -9.91
C ARG A 85 6.88 -7.11 -8.67
N PHE A 86 7.70 -6.24 -8.08
CA PHE A 86 8.43 -6.53 -6.84
C PHE A 86 7.57 -6.35 -5.58
N SER A 87 6.47 -5.60 -5.65
CA SER A 87 5.59 -5.34 -4.53
C SER A 87 4.15 -5.12 -4.99
N LEU A 88 3.33 -6.17 -4.94
CA LEU A 88 1.89 -6.10 -5.20
C LEU A 88 1.14 -5.14 -4.24
N SER A 89 1.78 -4.73 -3.13
CA SER A 89 1.27 -3.65 -2.26
C SER A 89 1.47 -2.24 -2.82
N LEU A 90 2.39 -2.05 -3.79
CA LEU A 90 2.58 -0.77 -4.46
C LEU A 90 1.44 -0.47 -5.45
N ASP A 91 0.72 -1.45 -5.99
CA ASP A 91 -0.37 -1.18 -6.97
C ASP A 91 -1.51 -0.35 -6.34
N THR A 92 -1.91 -0.69 -5.11
CA THR A 92 -2.92 0.09 -4.38
C THR A 92 -2.45 1.50 -4.05
N THR A 93 -1.19 1.64 -3.64
CA THR A 93 -0.58 2.95 -3.33
C THR A 93 -0.39 3.78 -4.61
N LEU A 94 -0.04 3.16 -5.73
CA LEU A 94 0.09 3.78 -7.05
C LEU A 94 -1.24 4.26 -7.60
N ARG A 95 -2.31 3.48 -7.47
CA ARG A 95 -3.66 3.89 -7.89
C ARG A 95 -4.17 5.05 -7.05
N PHE A 96 -4.02 4.96 -5.72
CA PHE A 96 -4.36 6.05 -4.82
C PHE A 96 -3.54 7.31 -5.15
N ALA A 97 -2.22 7.17 -5.27
CA ALA A 97 -1.34 8.26 -5.66
C ALA A 97 -1.80 8.87 -6.98
N ARG A 98 -2.04 8.07 -8.02
CA ARG A 98 -2.51 8.55 -9.33
C ARG A 98 -3.81 9.34 -9.23
N ASN A 99 -4.83 8.82 -8.56
CA ASN A 99 -6.12 9.51 -8.42
C ASN A 99 -5.98 10.85 -7.68
N VAL A 100 -5.15 10.91 -6.64
CA VAL A 100 -4.94 12.15 -5.87
C VAL A 100 -4.02 13.12 -6.63
N PHE A 101 -3.00 12.62 -7.35
CA PHE A 101 -2.12 13.44 -8.20
C PHE A 101 -2.86 13.99 -9.43
N GLU A 102 -3.81 13.26 -10.01
CA GLU A 102 -4.68 13.76 -11.09
C GLU A 102 -5.56 14.92 -10.61
N ARG A 103 -6.01 14.88 -9.35
CA ARG A 103 -6.89 15.91 -8.77
C ARG A 103 -6.15 17.12 -8.21
N TYR A 104 -4.98 16.92 -7.59
CA TYR A 104 -4.25 17.96 -6.84
C TYR A 104 -2.88 18.33 -7.43
N GLY A 105 -2.36 17.57 -8.40
CA GLY A 105 -1.14 17.91 -9.15
C GLY A 105 0.14 17.94 -8.31
N ALA A 106 1.09 18.79 -8.73
CA ALA A 106 2.42 18.92 -8.11
C ALA A 106 2.42 19.32 -6.62
N PRO A 107 1.50 20.16 -6.08
CA PRO A 107 1.43 20.46 -4.65
C PRO A 107 1.37 19.25 -3.73
N LEU A 108 0.81 18.11 -4.20
CA LEU A 108 0.73 16.88 -3.44
C LEU A 108 2.12 16.31 -3.06
N LEU A 109 3.19 16.69 -3.77
CA LEU A 109 4.55 16.31 -3.42
C LEU A 109 4.91 16.66 -1.99
N VAL A 110 4.49 17.84 -1.53
CA VAL A 110 4.75 18.34 -0.17
C VAL A 110 4.18 17.37 0.86
N LEU A 111 2.92 16.96 0.69
CA LEU A 111 2.24 16.04 1.60
C LEU A 111 2.77 14.60 1.46
N SER A 112 3.20 14.20 0.26
CA SER A 112 3.65 12.84 -0.02
C SER A 112 4.86 12.40 0.81
N LYS A 113 5.73 13.35 1.21
CA LYS A 113 6.94 13.07 2.01
C LYS A 113 6.63 12.68 3.46
N PHE A 114 5.47 13.06 3.99
CA PHE A 114 5.03 12.68 5.33
C PHE A 114 4.35 11.31 5.36
N LEU A 115 3.93 10.78 4.20
CA LEU A 115 3.20 9.53 4.12
C LEU A 115 4.12 8.39 3.64
N PRO A 116 4.35 7.35 4.47
CA PRO A 116 5.20 6.23 4.11
C PRO A 116 4.78 5.57 2.80
N GLY A 117 5.72 5.41 1.87
CA GLY A 117 5.51 4.77 0.57
C GLY A 117 4.93 5.67 -0.52
N LEU A 118 4.33 6.83 -0.19
CA LEU A 118 3.91 7.80 -1.22
C LEU A 118 5.10 8.57 -1.79
N GLY A 119 6.07 8.97 -0.95
CA GLY A 119 7.27 9.69 -1.41
C GLY A 119 8.08 8.92 -2.47
N LEU A 120 8.26 7.60 -2.29
CA LEU A 120 9.02 6.77 -3.24
C LEU A 120 8.32 6.66 -4.62
N VAL A 121 7.00 6.82 -4.64
CA VAL A 121 6.17 6.60 -5.82
C VAL A 121 5.81 7.92 -6.52
N SER A 122 5.75 9.02 -5.78
CA SER A 122 5.30 10.32 -6.28
C SER A 122 6.26 10.93 -7.31
N ALA A 123 7.55 10.99 -6.99
CA ALA A 123 8.58 11.53 -7.90
C ALA A 123 8.63 10.81 -9.27
N PRO A 124 8.74 9.46 -9.34
CA PRO A 124 8.74 8.78 -10.64
C PRO A 124 7.38 8.87 -11.36
N LEU A 125 6.27 8.90 -10.63
CA LEU A 125 4.94 9.07 -11.22
C LEU A 125 4.78 10.44 -11.89
N LEU A 126 5.21 11.53 -11.25
CA LEU A 126 5.23 12.86 -11.86
C LEU A 126 6.24 12.97 -13.00
N GLY A 127 7.29 12.15 -12.99
CA GLY A 127 8.16 11.97 -14.14
C GLY A 127 7.40 11.55 -15.40
N THR A 128 6.34 10.75 -15.26
CA THR A 128 5.52 10.26 -16.38
C THR A 128 4.50 11.27 -16.90
N THR A 129 4.28 12.39 -16.21
CA THR A 129 3.31 13.42 -16.62
C THR A 129 4.00 14.54 -17.41
N ALA A 130 3.20 15.45 -18.00
CA ALA A 130 3.71 16.59 -18.79
C ALA A 130 4.24 17.77 -17.93
N ILE A 131 4.42 17.59 -16.61
CA ILE A 131 4.84 18.68 -15.72
C ILE A 131 6.28 19.11 -16.01
N GLY A 132 6.51 20.41 -16.15
CA GLY A 132 7.84 20.99 -16.34
C GLY A 132 8.78 20.74 -15.14
N VAL A 133 10.08 20.56 -15.42
CA VAL A 133 11.10 20.26 -14.40
C VAL A 133 11.15 21.33 -13.29
N GLY A 134 11.02 22.62 -13.65
CA GLY A 134 11.03 23.71 -12.67
C GLY A 134 9.87 23.68 -11.69
N VAL A 135 8.66 23.33 -12.16
CA VAL A 135 7.48 23.18 -11.29
C VAL A 135 7.68 22.00 -10.34
N PHE A 136 8.22 20.88 -10.83
CA PHE A 136 8.57 19.74 -9.98
C PHE A 136 9.58 20.13 -8.90
N LEU A 137 10.71 20.73 -9.28
CA LEU A 137 11.78 21.11 -8.36
C LEU A 137 11.30 22.11 -7.30
N PHE A 138 10.42 23.05 -7.66
CA PHE A 138 9.85 24.00 -6.71
C PHE A 138 9.03 23.30 -5.62
N TRP A 139 8.07 22.45 -6.03
CA TRP A 139 7.22 21.73 -5.07
C TRP A 139 7.98 20.67 -4.29
N ASP A 140 8.97 20.02 -4.91
CA ASP A 140 9.84 19.07 -4.25
C ASP A 140 10.72 19.74 -3.19
N LEU A 141 11.33 20.89 -3.51
CA LEU A 141 12.11 21.70 -2.56
C LEU A 141 11.24 22.19 -1.41
N ALA A 142 10.04 22.69 -1.68
CA ALA A 142 9.11 23.13 -0.64
C ALA A 142 8.75 21.96 0.30
N GLY A 143 8.47 20.78 -0.27
CA GLY A 143 8.20 19.57 0.51
C GLY A 143 9.40 19.11 1.32
N ALA A 144 10.58 19.06 0.71
CA ALA A 144 11.82 18.62 1.36
C ALA A 144 12.17 19.56 2.52
N SER A 145 11.99 20.87 2.32
CA SER A 145 12.22 21.90 3.34
C SER A 145 11.27 21.73 4.53
N LEU A 146 9.96 21.62 4.28
CA LEU A 146 8.97 21.46 5.36
C LEU A 146 9.20 20.15 6.13
N TRP A 147 9.47 19.06 5.41
CA TRP A 147 9.72 17.76 6.01
C TRP A 147 11.00 17.74 6.84
N ALA A 148 12.12 18.26 6.31
CA ALA A 148 13.39 18.33 7.03
C ALA A 148 13.28 19.25 8.27
N ALA A 149 12.62 20.40 8.13
CA ALA A 149 12.40 21.33 9.24
C ALA A 149 11.56 20.67 10.35
N PHE A 150 10.47 19.99 9.99
CA PHE A 150 9.61 19.30 10.95
C PHE A 150 10.39 18.32 11.84
N TRP A 151 11.23 17.46 11.24
CA TRP A 151 11.99 16.46 11.99
C TRP A 151 13.19 17.03 12.75
N LEU A 152 13.90 18.01 12.18
CA LEU A 152 15.02 18.68 12.86
C LEU A 152 14.54 19.50 14.06
N ILE A 153 13.49 20.31 13.88
CA ILE A 153 12.87 21.07 14.98
C ILE A 153 12.28 20.11 16.01
N GLY A 154 11.62 19.03 15.56
CA GLY A 154 11.12 17.97 16.44
C GLY A 154 12.22 17.42 17.34
N GLY A 155 13.35 16.99 16.76
CA GLY A 155 14.49 16.46 17.52
C GLY A 155 15.18 17.48 18.43
N ALA A 156 15.15 18.76 18.08
CA ALA A 156 15.60 19.83 18.96
C ALA A 156 14.63 20.09 20.11
N ALA A 157 13.31 20.02 19.88
CA ALA A 157 12.31 20.26 20.91
C ALA A 157 12.31 19.17 21.99
N ILE A 158 12.58 17.92 21.61
CA ILE A 158 12.62 16.76 22.53
C ILE A 158 14.05 16.33 22.92
N HIS A 159 15.04 17.21 22.74
CA HIS A 159 16.44 16.85 22.91
C HIS A 159 16.75 16.33 24.32
N ASP A 160 16.14 16.92 25.35
CA ASP A 160 16.30 16.48 26.75
C ASP A 160 15.87 15.03 26.97
N GLN A 161 14.71 14.63 26.42
CA GLN A 161 14.22 13.25 26.55
C GLN A 161 15.09 12.27 25.75
N ILE A 162 15.60 12.70 24.58
CA ILE A 162 16.52 11.89 23.77
C ILE A 162 17.84 11.65 24.53
N VAL A 163 18.41 12.69 25.14
CA VAL A 163 19.65 12.57 25.91
C VAL A 163 19.44 11.65 27.10
N GLN A 164 18.34 11.79 27.85
CA GLN A 164 18.00 10.89 28.95
C GLN A 164 17.85 9.43 28.49
N PHE A 165 17.21 9.19 27.35
CA PHE A 165 17.08 7.85 26.77
C PHE A 165 18.45 7.27 26.38
N VAL A 166 19.32 8.06 25.74
CA VAL A 166 20.67 7.63 25.37
C VAL A 166 21.49 7.28 26.61
N LEU A 167 21.38 8.07 27.68
CA LEU A 167 22.04 7.80 28.95
C LEU A 167 21.51 6.50 29.60
N TRP A 168 20.20 6.26 29.55
CA TRP A 168 19.58 5.03 30.05
C TRP A 168 20.03 3.78 29.27
N VAL A 169 20.09 3.87 27.93
CA VAL A 169 20.61 2.78 27.07
C VAL A 169 22.07 2.48 27.41
N ARG A 170 22.89 3.51 27.59
CA ARG A 170 24.31 3.36 27.99
C ARG A 170 24.46 2.77 29.39
N ALA A 171 23.63 3.18 30.34
CA ALA A 171 23.63 2.63 31.69
C ALA A 171 23.26 1.12 31.71
N SER A 172 22.50 0.68 30.72
CA SER A 172 22.17 -0.74 30.52
C SER A 172 23.27 -1.53 29.78
N GLY A 173 24.40 -0.89 29.45
CA GLY A 173 25.52 -1.49 28.70
C GLY A 173 25.34 -1.55 27.18
N GLY A 174 24.25 -0.98 26.65
CA GLY A 174 23.94 -0.99 25.21
C GLY A 174 24.48 0.22 24.47
N THR A 175 24.55 0.12 23.14
CA THR A 175 24.92 1.22 22.24
C THR A 175 23.69 1.81 21.53
N ILE A 176 23.86 2.99 20.93
CA ILE A 176 22.81 3.63 20.08
C ILE A 176 22.46 2.73 18.88
N LEU A 177 23.43 1.97 18.36
CA LEU A 177 23.20 1.01 17.29
C LEU A 177 22.29 -0.14 17.74
N ASP A 178 22.45 -0.62 18.97
CA ASP A 178 21.58 -1.66 19.54
C ASP A 178 20.15 -1.16 19.70
N ALA A 179 19.97 0.12 20.09
CA ALA A 179 18.65 0.74 20.16
C ALA A 179 18.00 0.85 18.78
N PHE A 180 18.75 1.26 17.75
CA PHE A 180 18.27 1.28 16.36
C PHE A 180 17.90 -0.11 15.85
N LEU A 181 18.74 -1.10 16.13
CA LEU A 181 18.51 -2.48 15.76
C LEU A 181 17.26 -3.03 16.46
N ALA A 182 17.07 -2.74 17.75
CA ALA A 182 15.89 -3.13 18.50
C ALA A 182 14.60 -2.51 17.94
N ILE A 183 14.61 -1.21 17.60
CA ILE A 183 13.47 -0.54 16.96
C ILE A 183 13.17 -1.18 15.60
N PHE A 184 14.20 -1.43 14.79
CA PHE A 184 14.07 -2.05 13.48
C PHE A 184 13.49 -3.46 13.57
N ILE A 185 14.04 -4.31 14.45
CA ILE A 185 13.54 -5.67 14.70
C ILE A 185 12.10 -5.61 15.21
N THR A 186 11.78 -4.73 16.17
CA THR A 186 10.42 -4.58 16.71
C THR A 186 9.44 -4.18 15.62
N PHE A 187 9.82 -3.26 14.74
CA PHE A 187 9.00 -2.87 13.59
C PHE A 187 8.78 -4.04 12.61
N LEU A 188 9.84 -4.79 12.28
CA LEU A 188 9.72 -5.98 11.44
C LEU A 188 8.83 -7.05 12.09
N LEU A 189 8.97 -7.27 13.40
CA LEU A 189 8.19 -8.24 14.17
C LEU A 189 6.73 -7.81 14.26
N TYR A 190 6.45 -6.54 14.54
CA TYR A 190 5.10 -5.97 14.48
C TYR A 190 4.47 -6.15 13.10
N ARG A 191 5.21 -5.85 12.02
CA ARG A 191 4.74 -6.03 10.64
C ARG A 191 4.51 -7.52 10.32
N TRP A 192 5.36 -8.41 10.82
CA TRP A 192 5.21 -9.85 10.67
C TRP A 192 4.01 -10.39 11.45
N VAL A 193 3.85 -10.02 12.72
CA VAL A 193 2.69 -10.39 13.55
C VAL A 193 1.40 -9.89 12.92
N ARG A 194 1.35 -8.63 12.45
CA ARG A 194 0.20 -8.12 11.70
C ARG A 194 -0.09 -8.97 10.46
N ARG A 195 0.94 -9.36 9.70
CA ARG A 195 0.79 -10.22 8.52
C ARG A 195 0.29 -11.62 8.89
N VAL A 196 0.77 -12.21 9.99
CA VAL A 196 0.36 -13.55 10.44
C VAL A 196 -1.07 -13.53 11.02
N GLN A 197 -1.39 -12.59 11.90
CA GLN A 197 -2.75 -12.38 12.40
C GLN A 197 -3.74 -12.20 11.25
N PHE A 198 -3.30 -11.50 10.21
CA PHE A 198 -4.13 -11.29 9.04
C PHE A 198 -4.39 -12.55 8.23
N ARG A 199 -3.34 -13.31 7.93
CA ARG A 199 -3.45 -14.60 7.25
C ARG A 199 -4.35 -15.56 8.03
N ARG A 200 -4.25 -15.57 9.36
CA ARG A 200 -5.12 -16.37 10.23
C ARG A 200 -6.60 -15.95 10.16
N TYR A 201 -6.88 -14.65 10.20
CA TYR A 201 -8.24 -14.13 10.02
C TYR A 201 -8.84 -14.52 8.66
N LEU A 202 -8.07 -14.39 7.57
CA LEU A 202 -8.55 -14.77 6.24
C LEU A 202 -8.69 -16.27 6.04
N ALA A 203 -7.89 -17.09 6.74
CA ALA A 203 -8.06 -18.54 6.71
C ALA A 203 -9.44 -18.97 7.24
N GLN A 204 -10.00 -18.24 8.21
CA GLN A 204 -11.32 -18.55 8.79
C GLN A 204 -12.50 -18.13 7.89
N VAL A 205 -12.29 -17.20 6.96
CA VAL A 205 -13.35 -16.63 6.11
C VAL A 205 -13.26 -17.18 4.67
N ARG A 206 -12.22 -17.95 4.33
CA ARG A 206 -12.01 -18.44 2.97
C ARG A 206 -12.67 -19.79 2.70
N ILE A 207 -13.25 -19.92 1.52
CA ILE A 207 -13.69 -21.20 0.94
C ILE A 207 -12.88 -21.52 -0.32
N SER A 208 -12.72 -22.80 -0.61
CA SER A 208 -12.08 -23.29 -1.83
C SER A 208 -13.07 -23.35 -3.00
N PRO A 209 -12.59 -23.35 -4.26
CA PRO A 209 -13.47 -23.53 -5.42
C PRO A 209 -14.38 -24.77 -5.35
N PRO A 210 -13.92 -25.97 -4.93
CA PRO A 210 -14.82 -27.12 -4.77
C PRO A 210 -15.91 -26.91 -3.71
N GLN A 211 -15.59 -26.25 -2.59
CA GLN A 211 -16.59 -25.91 -1.56
C GLN A 211 -17.64 -24.93 -2.08
N LEU A 212 -17.26 -24.00 -2.96
CA LEU A 212 -18.24 -23.11 -3.60
C LEU A 212 -19.18 -23.89 -4.51
N VAL A 213 -18.68 -24.86 -5.28
CA VAL A 213 -19.53 -25.75 -6.11
C VAL A 213 -20.52 -26.52 -5.23
N GLU A 214 -20.06 -27.12 -4.13
CA GLU A 214 -20.92 -27.82 -3.17
C GLU A 214 -22.01 -26.90 -2.60
N MET A 215 -21.66 -25.66 -2.26
CA MET A 215 -22.62 -24.64 -1.81
C MET A 215 -23.62 -24.27 -2.92
N MET A 216 -23.18 -24.17 -4.18
CA MET A 216 -24.06 -23.86 -5.31
C MET A 216 -25.09 -24.96 -5.59
N THR A 217 -24.79 -26.20 -5.20
CA THR A 217 -25.70 -27.35 -5.33
C THR A 217 -26.56 -27.62 -4.09
N SER A 218 -26.41 -26.83 -3.02
CA SER A 218 -27.18 -26.99 -1.78
C SER A 218 -28.58 -26.40 -1.88
N ASP A 219 -29.48 -26.77 -0.95
CA ASP A 219 -30.86 -26.26 -0.88
C ASP A 219 -30.92 -24.72 -0.67
N GLU A 220 -29.84 -24.13 -0.15
CA GLU A 220 -29.68 -22.68 0.04
C GLU A 220 -28.42 -22.16 -0.70
N PRO A 221 -28.47 -22.00 -2.04
CA PRO A 221 -27.29 -21.61 -2.79
C PRO A 221 -26.80 -20.21 -2.40
N PRO A 222 -25.49 -19.95 -2.39
CA PRO A 222 -24.95 -18.67 -1.98
C PRO A 222 -25.20 -17.59 -3.03
N LEU A 223 -25.28 -16.34 -2.56
CA LEU A 223 -25.20 -15.19 -3.44
C LEU A 223 -23.72 -14.93 -3.79
N ILE A 224 -23.38 -14.96 -5.07
CA ILE A 224 -21.99 -14.80 -5.53
C ILE A 224 -21.80 -13.35 -6.00
N PHE A 225 -20.80 -12.66 -5.44
CA PHE A 225 -20.42 -11.31 -5.85
C PHE A 225 -19.06 -11.27 -6.53
N ASP A 226 -19.05 -10.66 -7.71
CA ASP A 226 -17.85 -10.28 -8.44
C ASP A 226 -17.42 -8.87 -7.99
N ALA A 227 -16.43 -8.82 -7.10
CA ALA A 227 -15.83 -7.60 -6.59
C ALA A 227 -14.57 -7.18 -7.37
N ARG A 228 -14.36 -7.69 -8.59
CA ARG A 228 -13.24 -7.28 -9.44
C ARG A 228 -13.43 -5.82 -9.90
N PRO A 229 -12.35 -5.01 -9.93
CA PRO A 229 -12.42 -3.64 -10.45
C PRO A 229 -12.98 -3.62 -11.87
N LYS A 230 -13.77 -2.59 -12.21
CA LYS A 230 -14.39 -2.45 -13.55
C LYS A 230 -13.39 -2.62 -14.69
N ALA A 231 -12.22 -2.00 -14.58
CA ALA A 231 -11.15 -2.10 -15.58
C ALA A 231 -10.60 -3.53 -15.80
N ILE A 232 -10.74 -4.45 -14.83
CA ILE A 232 -10.41 -5.86 -15.02
C ILE A 232 -11.57 -6.60 -15.67
N ARG A 233 -12.81 -6.35 -15.23
CA ARG A 233 -14.01 -6.93 -15.86
C ARG A 233 -14.12 -6.63 -17.35
N GLU A 234 -13.66 -5.45 -17.77
CA GLU A 234 -13.59 -5.07 -19.19
C GLU A 234 -12.51 -5.83 -19.99
N ARG A 235 -11.42 -6.26 -19.35
CA ARG A 235 -10.34 -7.02 -19.99
C ARG A 235 -10.57 -8.52 -19.96
N GLU A 236 -11.22 -8.99 -18.90
CA GLU A 236 -11.58 -10.38 -18.63
C GLU A 236 -13.11 -10.46 -18.47
N PRO A 237 -13.86 -10.38 -19.59
CA PRO A 237 -15.31 -10.29 -19.59
C PRO A 237 -15.94 -11.67 -19.36
N TYR A 238 -15.50 -12.37 -18.32
CA TYR A 238 -16.00 -13.67 -17.87
C TYR A 238 -16.19 -13.65 -16.37
N ARG A 239 -17.17 -14.37 -15.84
CA ARG A 239 -17.51 -14.45 -14.41
C ARG A 239 -17.87 -15.88 -14.03
N ILE A 240 -17.86 -16.16 -12.73
CA ILE A 240 -18.53 -17.34 -12.17
C ILE A 240 -20.03 -17.24 -12.50
N ALA A 241 -20.65 -18.37 -12.88
CA ALA A 241 -22.06 -18.44 -13.21
C ALA A 241 -22.94 -17.82 -12.10
N GLY A 242 -23.88 -16.96 -12.48
CA GLY A 242 -24.77 -16.27 -11.53
C GLY A 242 -24.11 -15.19 -10.65
N ALA A 243 -22.83 -14.87 -10.85
CA ALA A 243 -22.15 -13.84 -10.06
C ALA A 243 -22.62 -12.43 -10.42
N VAL A 244 -23.01 -11.66 -9.42
CA VAL A 244 -23.46 -10.27 -9.57
C VAL A 244 -22.26 -9.32 -9.39
N PRO A 245 -21.98 -8.41 -10.34
CA PRO A 245 -20.92 -7.43 -10.15
C PRO A 245 -21.27 -6.43 -9.05
N VAL A 246 -20.35 -6.20 -8.12
CA VAL A 246 -20.52 -5.25 -7.03
C VAL A 246 -19.35 -4.28 -6.99
N ASP A 247 -19.65 -2.98 -6.96
CA ASP A 247 -18.65 -1.96 -6.68
C ASP A 247 -18.52 -1.74 -5.17
N LEU A 248 -17.29 -1.84 -4.68
CA LEU A 248 -16.94 -1.79 -3.27
C LEU A 248 -16.97 -0.38 -2.69
N ASP A 249 -16.82 0.61 -3.57
CA ASP A 249 -16.80 2.01 -3.20
C ASP A 249 -18.23 2.56 -3.00
N SER A 250 -19.25 1.89 -3.55
CA SER A 250 -20.67 2.27 -3.48
C SER A 250 -21.59 1.12 -3.00
N PRO A 251 -21.48 0.66 -1.74
CA PRO A 251 -22.22 -0.50 -1.23
C PRO A 251 -23.69 -0.22 -0.86
N ASP A 252 -24.21 0.97 -1.13
CA ASP A 252 -25.50 1.46 -0.60
C ASP A 252 -26.74 0.97 -1.38
N LEU A 253 -26.58 -0.03 -2.25
CA LEU A 253 -27.64 -0.51 -3.17
C LEU A 253 -28.09 -1.96 -2.91
N LEU A 254 -27.64 -2.61 -1.84
CA LEU A 254 -27.99 -4.01 -1.56
C LEU A 254 -29.34 -4.11 -0.83
N ASP A 255 -30.31 -4.79 -1.43
CA ASP A 255 -31.59 -5.11 -0.81
C ASP A 255 -31.37 -5.89 0.52
N PRO A 256 -31.90 -5.41 1.66
CA PRO A 256 -31.76 -6.08 2.95
C PRO A 256 -32.23 -7.54 2.97
N GLU A 257 -33.16 -7.92 2.08
CA GLU A 257 -33.71 -9.27 2.01
C GLU A 257 -32.71 -10.28 1.39
N LEU A 258 -31.94 -9.85 0.38
CA LEU A 258 -30.91 -10.65 -0.29
C LEU A 258 -29.71 -10.94 0.62
N LEU A 259 -29.49 -10.10 1.63
CA LEU A 259 -28.37 -10.21 2.57
C LEU A 259 -28.56 -11.25 3.69
N LYS A 260 -29.73 -11.90 3.73
CA LYS A 260 -30.02 -13.01 4.66
C LYS A 260 -29.38 -14.34 4.22
N ARG A 261 -28.99 -14.48 2.93
CA ARG A 261 -28.40 -15.70 2.36
C ARG A 261 -26.88 -15.77 2.59
N PRO A 262 -26.25 -16.95 2.53
CA PRO A 262 -24.80 -17.06 2.52
C PRO A 262 -24.20 -16.27 1.34
N ILE A 263 -23.19 -15.44 1.58
CA ILE A 263 -22.59 -14.60 0.54
C ILE A 263 -21.17 -15.03 0.28
N VAL A 264 -20.83 -15.23 -1.00
CA VAL A 264 -19.47 -15.53 -1.44
C VAL A 264 -18.97 -14.41 -2.33
N VAL A 265 -17.83 -13.82 -1.96
CA VAL A 265 -17.21 -12.73 -2.70
C VAL A 265 -15.88 -13.20 -3.29
N TYR A 266 -15.66 -12.91 -4.58
CA TYR A 266 -14.34 -13.05 -5.21
C TYR A 266 -13.85 -11.72 -5.78
N CYS A 267 -12.55 -11.46 -5.63
CA CYS A 267 -11.86 -10.25 -6.11
C CYS A 267 -10.53 -10.66 -6.74
N VAL A 268 -9.99 -9.82 -7.63
CA VAL A 268 -8.58 -9.88 -8.11
C VAL A 268 -7.58 -9.47 -7.00
N CYS A 269 -7.85 -9.79 -5.74
CA CYS A 269 -7.12 -9.21 -4.62
C CYS A 269 -6.01 -10.17 -4.14
N PRO A 270 -4.74 -10.01 -4.58
CA PRO A 270 -3.60 -10.65 -3.92
C PRO A 270 -3.29 -9.99 -2.57
N ASN A 271 -3.81 -8.77 -2.34
CA ASN A 271 -3.64 -8.03 -1.11
C ASN A 271 -4.87 -8.14 -0.22
N GLU A 272 -4.64 -8.75 0.92
CA GLU A 272 -5.59 -9.10 1.94
C GLU A 272 -6.35 -7.85 2.50
N ALA A 273 -5.74 -6.66 2.45
CA ALA A 273 -6.23 -5.40 3.07
C ALA A 273 -7.54 -4.84 2.49
N THR A 274 -7.72 -4.91 1.17
CA THR A 274 -8.95 -4.44 0.50
C THR A 274 -10.11 -5.39 0.79
N ALA A 275 -9.85 -6.71 0.79
CA ALA A 275 -10.83 -7.72 1.21
C ALA A 275 -11.25 -7.56 2.68
N LYS A 276 -10.34 -7.19 3.59
CA LYS A 276 -10.70 -6.88 4.99
C LYS A 276 -11.55 -5.62 5.12
N ARG A 277 -11.22 -4.54 4.40
CA ARG A 277 -12.04 -3.32 4.42
C ARG A 277 -13.44 -3.60 3.88
N LEU A 278 -13.53 -4.39 2.83
CA LEU A 278 -14.79 -4.88 2.24
C LEU A 278 -15.62 -5.66 3.26
N ILE A 279 -15.04 -6.72 3.84
CA ILE A 279 -15.74 -7.57 4.81
C ILE A 279 -16.09 -6.79 6.08
N ALA A 280 -15.18 -5.95 6.60
CA ALA A 280 -15.40 -5.18 7.83
C ALA A 280 -16.35 -3.98 7.64
N LYS A 281 -16.44 -3.38 6.45
CA LYS A 281 -17.43 -2.34 6.11
C LYS A 281 -18.83 -2.96 6.00
N MET A 282 -18.92 -4.17 5.41
CA MET A 282 -20.16 -4.93 5.30
C MET A 282 -20.64 -5.49 6.64
N GLN A 283 -19.74 -6.04 7.48
CA GLN A 283 -20.07 -6.56 8.81
C GLN A 283 -20.50 -5.46 9.80
N ARG A 284 -19.87 -4.27 9.76
CA ARG A 284 -20.22 -3.15 10.66
C ARG A 284 -21.62 -2.58 10.45
N LYS A 285 -22.19 -2.74 9.25
CA LYS A 285 -23.57 -2.32 8.97
C LYS A 285 -24.64 -3.29 9.50
N LYS A 286 -24.28 -4.33 10.26
CA LYS A 286 -25.21 -5.36 10.79
C LYS A 286 -26.04 -6.12 9.74
N MET A 287 -25.69 -6.01 8.45
CA MET A 287 -26.53 -6.56 7.38
C MET A 287 -26.11 -7.94 6.87
N ILE A 288 -24.97 -8.52 7.28
CA ILE A 288 -24.50 -9.77 6.68
C ILE A 288 -23.91 -10.72 7.72
N HIS A 289 -24.64 -11.79 8.00
CA HIS A 289 -24.15 -12.96 8.72
C HIS A 289 -23.68 -13.97 7.67
N ASN A 290 -22.42 -14.43 7.71
CA ASN A 290 -21.86 -15.45 6.78
C ASN A 290 -21.35 -14.97 5.40
N ILE A 291 -20.50 -13.94 5.37
CA ILE A 291 -19.66 -13.63 4.18
C ILE A 291 -18.47 -14.57 4.14
N ARG A 292 -18.19 -15.17 2.98
CA ARG A 292 -17.01 -15.99 2.71
C ARG A 292 -16.26 -15.46 1.48
N ALA A 293 -14.94 -15.60 1.47
CA ALA A 293 -14.09 -15.16 0.37
C ALA A 293 -13.60 -16.37 -0.44
N LEU A 294 -13.73 -16.33 -1.77
CA LEU A 294 -13.21 -17.40 -2.63
C LEU A 294 -11.68 -17.38 -2.66
N LYS A 295 -11.04 -18.48 -2.25
CA LYS A 295 -9.59 -18.63 -2.22
C LYS A 295 -9.05 -18.65 -3.65
N GLY A 296 -8.25 -17.63 -4.00
CA GLY A 296 -7.59 -17.51 -5.29
C GLY A 296 -8.45 -16.91 -6.40
N GLY A 297 -9.69 -16.50 -6.10
CA GLY A 297 -10.54 -15.77 -7.04
C GLY A 297 -10.92 -16.57 -8.29
N LEU A 298 -11.12 -15.85 -9.41
CA LEU A 298 -11.53 -16.42 -10.69
C LEU A 298 -10.43 -17.32 -11.29
N ASP A 299 -9.16 -16.92 -11.19
CA ASP A 299 -8.03 -17.73 -11.68
C ASP A 299 -8.00 -19.13 -11.05
N ALA A 300 -8.27 -19.22 -9.75
CA ALA A 300 -8.32 -20.51 -9.06
C ALA A 300 -9.56 -21.32 -9.44
N TRP A 301 -10.69 -20.67 -9.72
CA TRP A 301 -11.90 -21.32 -10.22
C TRP A 301 -11.65 -21.95 -11.60
N GLU A 302 -11.07 -21.20 -12.52
CA GLU A 302 -10.72 -21.67 -13.87
C GLU A 302 -9.66 -22.77 -13.84
N LYS A 303 -8.66 -22.66 -12.94
CA LYS A 303 -7.62 -23.68 -12.78
C LYS A 303 -8.18 -25.04 -12.34
N HIS A 304 -9.30 -25.06 -11.62
CA HIS A 304 -9.99 -26.31 -11.28
C HIS A 304 -10.89 -26.83 -12.42
N GLY A 305 -10.96 -26.13 -13.55
CA GLY A 305 -11.76 -26.51 -14.71
C GLY A 305 -13.25 -26.20 -14.57
N PHE A 306 -13.63 -25.36 -13.61
CA PHE A 306 -15.03 -24.99 -13.41
C PHE A 306 -15.52 -23.98 -14.45
N PRO A 307 -16.81 -24.04 -14.84
CA PRO A 307 -17.34 -23.23 -15.93
C PRO A 307 -17.41 -21.74 -15.58
N VAL A 308 -17.24 -20.90 -16.59
CA VAL A 308 -17.42 -19.44 -16.52
C VAL A 308 -18.42 -18.99 -17.57
N GLU A 309 -19.10 -17.89 -17.30
CA GLU A 309 -20.04 -17.25 -18.20
C GLU A 309 -19.47 -15.91 -18.70
N PRO A 310 -19.71 -15.51 -19.96
CA PRO A 310 -19.35 -14.19 -20.42
C PRO A 310 -20.09 -13.12 -19.58
N LEU A 311 -19.47 -11.96 -19.41
CA LEU A 311 -20.09 -10.79 -18.82
C LEU A 311 -20.90 -10.08 -19.93
N PRO A 312 -22.24 -10.01 -19.85
CA PRO A 312 -23.05 -9.19 -20.76
C PRO A 312 -22.48 -7.77 -20.95
N ALA A 313 -22.45 -7.30 -22.20
CA ALA A 313 -21.88 -6.00 -22.57
C ALA A 313 -22.67 -4.80 -22.00
N ASP A 314 -23.90 -5.03 -21.56
CA ASP A 314 -24.86 -4.07 -21.02
C ASP A 314 -25.03 -4.15 -19.48
N LEU A 315 -24.24 -4.99 -18.80
CA LEU A 315 -24.31 -5.19 -17.35
C LEU A 315 -23.77 -3.97 -16.59
N ASP A 316 -24.62 -2.96 -16.49
CA ASP A 316 -24.46 -1.90 -15.51
C ASP A 316 -24.79 -2.48 -14.13
N ALA A 317 -23.81 -2.49 -13.22
CA ALA A 317 -23.96 -3.01 -11.86
C ALA A 317 -25.10 -2.29 -11.09
N SER A 318 -25.56 -1.15 -11.58
CA SER A 318 -26.71 -0.39 -11.07
C SER A 318 -28.07 -1.03 -11.36
N ARG A 319 -28.20 -1.92 -12.38
CA ARG A 319 -29.50 -2.38 -12.92
C ARG A 319 -29.94 -3.78 -12.47
N TYR A 320 -29.05 -4.62 -11.95
CA TYR A 320 -29.36 -6.01 -11.57
C TYR A 320 -30.07 -6.16 -10.21
N PHE A 321 -30.41 -5.04 -9.56
CA PHE A 321 -31.16 -5.02 -8.31
C PHE A 321 -32.68 -5.20 -8.50
N VAL A 322 -33.13 -5.43 -9.74
CA VAL A 322 -34.49 -5.89 -10.04
C VAL A 322 -34.44 -7.39 -10.34
N ARG A 323 -34.84 -8.20 -9.34
CA ARG A 323 -35.23 -9.63 -9.37
C ARG A 323 -34.55 -10.54 -10.43
N PRO A 324 -33.77 -11.57 -10.04
CA PRO A 324 -33.38 -12.61 -10.98
C PRO A 324 -34.64 -13.40 -11.40
N GLU A 325 -35.13 -13.19 -12.62
CA GLU A 325 -36.08 -14.11 -13.22
C GLU A 325 -35.43 -15.50 -13.27
N HIS A 326 -36.10 -16.47 -12.68
CA HIS A 326 -35.71 -17.87 -12.77
C HIS A 326 -36.03 -18.37 -14.18
N GLY A 327 -35.16 -18.06 -15.13
CA GLY A 327 -35.09 -18.71 -16.44
C GLY A 327 -34.11 -19.88 -16.37
N ALA A 328 -34.54 -21.05 -16.81
CA ALA A 328 -33.76 -22.28 -16.83
C ALA A 328 -32.35 -22.08 -17.40
N LEU A 329 -31.34 -22.57 -16.67
CA LEU A 329 -29.92 -22.51 -17.05
C LEU A 329 -29.64 -23.53 -18.17
N GLU A 330 -29.99 -23.19 -19.41
CA GLU A 330 -29.48 -23.85 -20.62
C GLU A 330 -28.64 -22.83 -21.40
N GLY A 331 -27.33 -22.77 -21.10
CA GLY A 331 -26.40 -21.88 -21.78
C GLY A 331 -25.05 -22.57 -21.97
N GLU A 332 -24.44 -22.38 -23.15
CA GLU A 332 -23.14 -22.93 -23.54
C GLU A 332 -22.03 -22.49 -22.56
N TYR A 333 -21.56 -23.42 -21.73
CA TYR A 333 -20.43 -23.20 -20.82
C TYR A 333 -19.11 -23.31 -21.59
N THR A 334 -18.31 -22.24 -21.61
CA THR A 334 -16.98 -22.27 -22.23
C THR A 334 -15.90 -22.60 -21.20
N VAL A 335 -15.31 -23.79 -21.29
CA VAL A 335 -14.16 -24.19 -20.46
C VAL A 335 -12.88 -23.84 -21.21
N ARG A 336 -12.11 -22.87 -20.71
CA ARG A 336 -10.81 -22.50 -21.30
C ARG A 336 -9.68 -23.18 -20.53
N ALA A 337 -9.26 -24.35 -20.98
CA ALA A 337 -8.07 -25.01 -20.44
C ALA A 337 -6.81 -24.34 -21.00
N THR A 338 -6.09 -23.58 -20.16
CA THR A 338 -4.76 -23.06 -20.51
C THR A 338 -3.70 -24.03 -19.99
N LEU A 339 -3.04 -24.76 -20.90
CA LEU A 339 -1.88 -25.59 -20.56
C LEU A 339 -0.71 -24.68 -20.14
N SER A 340 -0.36 -24.72 -18.86
CA SER A 340 0.88 -24.13 -18.35
C SER A 340 2.05 -24.93 -18.93
N LYS A 341 2.94 -24.27 -19.68
CA LYS A 341 4.31 -24.75 -19.92
C LYS A 341 5.24 -24.26 -18.82
#